data_AF-A0A953EMP8-F1
#
_entry.id   AF-A0A953EMP8-F1
#
_cell.length_a   1.000
_cell.length_b   1.000
_cell.length_c   1.000
_cell.angle_alpha   90.00
_cell.angle_beta   90.00
_cell.angle_gamma   90.00
#
_symmetry.space_group_name_H-M   'P 1'
#
loop_
_entity.id
_entity.type
_entity.pdbx_description
1 polymer ?
#
loop_
_entity_poly.entity_id
_entity_poly.type
_entity_poly.pdbx_seq_one_letter_code
_entity_poly.pdbx_strand_id
1 'polypeptide(L)'
;MSNLTKALVMVVAIMLIGVGLVVWKKKVGGETHQSFNTLSKDEIELLLSDAAKNNPAILKRFKDNPDLKKTQLDSFRELLAEASEAQSTGLADQQTNKQELDSIAAEVTAVNYDREINKDKGPMPPFGFVTDDQVKAYWGEDDQPAAQKSGFASFMDKLGLGHAADTRTHAVEFDDFLNAKIDILKQGNPEMKDRQISDEEKEQAKEVFAKIRIYRKEFNDKADAGQLDPQFVAKVRLQIKLQQAQFLARLYAQSAKDQLNVTDEEVAKYISEHPELDPKEKRAKADDILKRAIGGEDFAALADQFSEDPGNKGPDGKGKGGLYKDVPKGRMVPAFEQAALSLEAGQVDPQLVESDYGFHIVKLERKLGVDPTQKGGDGKPSTTETYDVRHILISTMTKDPDDPMAREMPVKEFVKGKLGEQKQKDLIDKLVAKNFVQVPDDFDVPEVTQEQLDQMKKQQEQQMQQMQAPQGAPGEGDAPPPTVKKVDPAKAAPKAAEPKKK
;
A
#
# COMPACT_ATOMS: atom_id res chain seq x y z
N MET A 1 -3.12 11.41 -1.16
CA MET A 1 -3.75 10.12 -1.56
C MET A 1 -3.61 9.13 -0.41
N SER A 2 -4.70 8.47 -0.03
CA SER A 2 -4.74 7.58 1.13
C SER A 2 -3.82 6.36 0.95
N ASN A 3 -3.24 5.88 2.06
CA ASN A 3 -2.50 4.61 2.08
C ASN A 3 -3.41 3.42 1.72
N LEU A 4 -4.73 3.55 1.92
CA LEU A 4 -5.72 2.56 1.49
C LEU A 4 -5.79 2.45 -0.05
N THR A 5 -5.70 3.58 -0.77
CA THR A 5 -5.65 3.58 -2.24
C THR A 5 -4.38 2.93 -2.77
N LYS A 6 -3.25 3.09 -2.06
CA LYS A 6 -1.99 2.42 -2.39
C LYS A 6 -2.03 0.91 -2.10
N ALA A 7 -2.70 0.49 -1.02
CA ALA A 7 -2.92 -0.93 -0.72
C ALA A 7 -3.81 -1.61 -1.76
N LEU A 8 -4.89 -0.95 -2.21
CA LEU A 8 -5.74 -1.48 -3.29
C LEU A 8 -4.97 -1.59 -4.62
N VAL A 9 -4.14 -0.60 -4.95
CA VAL A 9 -3.23 -0.65 -6.11
C VAL A 9 -2.18 -1.75 -5.98
N MET A 10 -1.76 -2.12 -4.76
CA MET A 10 -0.84 -3.25 -4.54
C MET A 10 -1.52 -4.60 -4.78
N VAL A 11 -2.80 -4.76 -4.40
CA VAL A 11 -3.61 -5.95 -4.75
C VAL A 11 -3.77 -6.10 -6.27
N VAL A 12 -3.92 -5.00 -7.01
CA VAL A 12 -3.94 -5.00 -8.49
C VAL A 12 -2.54 -5.28 -9.08
N ALA A 13 -1.47 -4.78 -8.46
CA ALA A 13 -0.09 -5.00 -8.93
C ALA A 13 0.38 -6.46 -8.77
N ILE A 14 -0.14 -7.20 -7.78
CA ILE A 14 0.22 -8.60 -7.52
C ILE A 14 -0.42 -9.58 -8.55
N MET A 15 -1.44 -9.16 -9.31
CA MET A 15 -2.05 -9.97 -10.37
C MET A 15 -1.18 -10.17 -11.64
N LEU A 16 0.02 -9.59 -11.72
CA LEU A 16 0.78 -9.44 -12.98
C LEU A 16 1.94 -10.44 -13.21
N ILE A 17 2.02 -11.58 -12.52
CA ILE A 17 3.12 -12.56 -12.71
C ILE A 17 2.57 -13.97 -13.15
N GLY A 18 3.18 -14.60 -14.18
CA GLY A 18 2.68 -15.79 -14.93
C GLY A 18 3.63 -16.38 -16.00
N VAL A 19 3.86 -17.68 -16.29
CA VAL A 19 3.21 -19.01 -15.99
C VAL A 19 4.20 -20.24 -16.08
N GLY A 20 4.16 -21.24 -15.17
CA GLY A 20 4.77 -22.61 -15.30
C GLY A 20 6.26 -22.72 -14.87
N LEU A 21 6.99 -23.87 -14.80
CA LEU A 21 6.82 -25.26 -15.31
C LEU A 21 7.72 -26.36 -14.61
N VAL A 22 7.20 -27.60 -14.42
CA VAL A 22 7.82 -28.97 -14.25
C VAL A 22 8.34 -29.33 -12.82
N VAL A 23 8.21 -30.55 -12.20
CA VAL A 23 7.76 -31.93 -12.58
C VAL A 23 6.50 -32.46 -11.79
N TRP A 24 6.55 -33.59 -11.03
CA TRP A 24 5.43 -34.23 -10.28
C TRP A 24 5.85 -35.31 -9.23
N LYS A 25 4.94 -35.57 -8.26
CA LYS A 25 4.64 -36.84 -7.49
C LYS A 25 5.09 -36.84 -6.01
N LYS A 26 4.19 -36.97 -5.01
CA LYS A 26 3.33 -38.16 -4.72
C LYS A 26 2.10 -37.82 -3.83
N LYS A 27 1.14 -38.75 -3.74
CA LYS A 27 -0.24 -38.58 -3.21
C LYS A 27 -0.51 -39.37 -1.91
N VAL A 28 -1.03 -38.69 -0.87
CA VAL A 28 -1.88 -39.16 0.26
C VAL A 28 -2.62 -37.90 0.75
N GLY A 29 -3.91 -37.84 1.11
CA GLY A 29 -4.89 -38.87 1.44
C GLY A 29 -5.50 -38.55 2.82
N GLY A 30 -6.38 -37.55 2.88
CA GLY A 30 -6.95 -36.95 4.08
C GLY A 30 -7.10 -35.44 3.91
N GLU A 31 -7.99 -34.79 4.67
CA GLU A 31 -8.11 -33.32 4.71
C GLU A 31 -6.86 -32.71 5.37
N THR A 32 -5.80 -32.53 4.60
CA THR A 32 -4.64 -31.77 5.04
C THR A 32 -5.05 -30.32 5.15
N HIS A 33 -5.27 -29.84 6.37
CA HIS A 33 -5.28 -28.40 6.66
C HIS A 33 -4.07 -27.77 5.95
N GLN A 34 -4.35 -26.81 5.07
CA GLN A 34 -3.33 -26.26 4.21
C GLN A 34 -2.27 -25.57 5.08
N SER A 35 -1.04 -26.09 5.03
CA SER A 35 0.03 -25.56 5.86
C SER A 35 0.69 -24.36 5.20
N PHE A 36 0.87 -23.32 6.00
CA PHE A 36 1.54 -22.09 5.59
C PHE A 36 2.99 -22.01 6.08
N ASN A 37 3.58 -23.10 6.59
CA ASN A 37 4.96 -23.06 7.13
C ASN A 37 6.06 -23.46 6.13
N THR A 38 5.73 -23.75 4.88
CA THR A 38 6.75 -24.13 3.89
C THR A 38 6.43 -23.63 2.49
N LEU A 39 7.47 -23.21 1.77
CA LEU A 39 7.50 -23.27 0.30
C LEU A 39 8.56 -24.28 -0.11
N SER A 40 8.21 -25.18 -1.02
CA SER A 40 9.14 -26.14 -1.63
C SER A 40 9.99 -25.49 -2.71
N LYS A 41 11.11 -26.12 -3.06
CA LYS A 41 11.96 -25.72 -4.19
C LYS A 41 11.14 -25.62 -5.49
N ASP A 42 10.34 -26.64 -5.79
CA ASP A 42 9.44 -26.69 -6.95
C ASP A 42 8.44 -25.51 -6.97
N GLU A 43 7.87 -25.11 -5.82
CA GLU A 43 7.00 -23.93 -5.73
C GLU A 43 7.76 -22.62 -6.01
N ILE A 44 9.00 -22.48 -5.53
CA ILE A 44 9.82 -21.30 -5.80
C ILE A 44 10.25 -21.25 -7.27
N GLU A 45 10.68 -22.37 -7.85
CA GLU A 45 11.06 -22.46 -9.27
C GLU A 45 9.86 -22.25 -10.20
N LEU A 46 8.66 -22.68 -9.76
CA LEU A 46 7.40 -22.34 -10.40
C LEU A 46 7.18 -20.82 -10.38
N LEU A 47 7.33 -20.12 -9.26
CA LEU A 47 7.21 -18.65 -9.19
C LEU A 47 8.26 -17.90 -10.03
N LEU A 48 9.47 -18.43 -10.17
CA LEU A 48 10.53 -17.80 -10.94
C LEU A 48 10.37 -18.02 -12.45
N SER A 49 10.03 -19.23 -12.87
CA SER A 49 9.70 -19.55 -14.26
C SER A 49 8.41 -18.85 -14.70
N ASP A 50 7.51 -18.60 -13.76
CA ASP A 50 6.34 -17.73 -13.88
C ASP A 50 6.76 -16.25 -14.05
N ALA A 51 7.67 -15.74 -13.21
CA ALA A 51 8.27 -14.42 -13.42
C ALA A 51 9.03 -14.27 -14.74
N ALA A 52 9.63 -15.34 -15.27
CA ALA A 52 10.36 -15.31 -16.56
C ALA A 52 9.48 -14.89 -17.74
N LYS A 53 8.20 -15.26 -17.74
CA LYS A 53 7.30 -15.03 -18.89
C LYS A 53 6.56 -13.69 -18.82
N ASN A 54 6.10 -13.28 -17.64
CA ASN A 54 5.38 -12.01 -17.48
C ASN A 54 6.26 -10.82 -17.05
N ASN A 55 7.41 -11.05 -16.39
CA ASN A 55 8.29 -9.99 -15.92
C ASN A 55 9.80 -10.38 -15.99
N PRO A 56 10.34 -10.70 -17.18
CA PRO A 56 11.74 -11.13 -17.33
C PRO A 56 12.78 -10.15 -16.76
N ALA A 57 12.42 -8.87 -16.62
CA ALA A 57 13.28 -7.87 -15.98
C ALA A 57 13.60 -8.16 -14.50
N ILE A 58 12.71 -8.82 -13.76
CA ILE A 58 12.94 -9.12 -12.33
C ILE A 58 13.98 -10.23 -12.14
N LEU A 59 13.99 -11.24 -13.02
CA LEU A 59 14.98 -12.32 -12.98
C LEU A 59 16.39 -11.82 -13.30
N LYS A 60 16.51 -10.86 -14.24
CA LYS A 60 17.80 -10.20 -14.48
C LYS A 60 18.30 -9.49 -13.21
N ARG A 61 17.41 -8.77 -12.48
CA ARG A 61 17.78 -8.13 -11.21
C ARG A 61 18.17 -9.14 -10.12
N PHE A 62 17.54 -10.31 -10.06
CA PHE A 62 17.97 -11.38 -9.14
C PHE A 62 19.37 -11.93 -9.46
N LYS A 63 19.74 -12.01 -10.74
CA LYS A 63 21.09 -12.41 -11.18
C LYS A 63 22.14 -11.33 -10.90
N ASP A 64 21.78 -10.06 -11.14
CA ASP A 64 22.67 -8.90 -10.98
C ASP A 64 22.81 -8.45 -9.50
N ASN A 65 21.87 -8.82 -8.61
CA ASN A 65 21.87 -8.43 -7.19
C ASN A 65 21.49 -9.61 -6.27
N PRO A 66 22.48 -10.28 -5.64
CA PRO A 66 22.25 -11.36 -4.67
C PRO A 66 21.45 -10.96 -3.43
N ASP A 67 21.57 -9.71 -2.97
CA ASP A 67 20.82 -9.24 -1.80
C ASP A 67 19.31 -9.17 -2.09
N LEU A 68 18.92 -8.85 -3.33
CA LEU A 68 17.52 -8.90 -3.76
C LEU A 68 16.95 -10.33 -3.68
N LYS A 69 17.75 -11.36 -4.03
CA LYS A 69 17.36 -12.77 -3.86
C LYS A 69 17.10 -13.06 -2.38
N LYS A 70 18.02 -12.63 -1.51
CA LYS A 70 17.90 -12.83 -0.05
C LYS A 70 16.66 -12.13 0.51
N THR A 71 16.47 -10.82 0.24
CA THR A 71 15.30 -10.06 0.73
C THR A 71 13.98 -10.72 0.36
N GLN A 72 13.84 -11.24 -0.87
CA GLN A 72 12.59 -11.87 -1.30
C GLN A 72 12.34 -13.22 -0.58
N LEU A 73 13.39 -13.99 -0.26
CA LEU A 73 13.26 -15.19 0.56
C LEU A 73 12.93 -14.87 2.01
N ASP A 74 13.50 -13.80 2.56
CA ASP A 74 13.18 -13.33 3.89
C ASP A 74 11.72 -12.83 3.97
N SER A 75 11.20 -12.13 2.93
CA SER A 75 9.78 -11.79 2.80
C SER A 75 8.87 -13.02 2.70
N PHE A 76 9.29 -14.09 2.03
CA PHE A 76 8.53 -15.35 2.08
C PHE A 76 8.55 -15.99 3.47
N ARG A 77 9.70 -15.97 4.18
CA ARG A 77 9.80 -16.49 5.55
C ARG A 77 8.88 -15.72 6.51
N GLU A 78 8.89 -14.39 6.44
CA GLU A 78 8.00 -13.51 7.19
C GLU A 78 6.52 -13.84 6.92
N LEU A 79 6.10 -13.82 5.65
CA LEU A 79 4.74 -14.15 5.23
C LEU A 79 4.25 -15.51 5.75
N LEU A 80 5.08 -16.55 5.59
CA LEU A 80 4.76 -17.91 6.04
C LEU A 80 4.76 -18.02 7.57
N ALA A 81 5.64 -17.29 8.27
CA ALA A 81 5.70 -17.28 9.72
C ALA A 81 4.47 -16.64 10.35
N GLU A 82 4.04 -15.47 9.86
CA GLU A 82 2.82 -14.80 10.32
C GLU A 82 1.56 -15.59 9.96
N ALA A 83 1.48 -16.14 8.75
CA ALA A 83 0.35 -16.97 8.33
C ALA A 83 0.23 -18.27 9.15
N SER A 84 1.36 -18.93 9.44
CA SER A 84 1.40 -20.09 10.32
C SER A 84 1.04 -19.74 11.75
N GLU A 85 1.45 -18.56 12.24
CA GLU A 85 1.10 -18.09 13.57
C GLU A 85 -0.41 -17.83 13.69
N ALA A 86 -1.00 -17.15 12.69
CA ALA A 86 -2.44 -16.94 12.59
C ALA A 86 -3.23 -18.26 12.59
N GLN A 87 -2.74 -19.28 11.89
CA GLN A 87 -3.32 -20.61 11.89
C GLN A 87 -3.17 -21.28 13.28
N SER A 88 -1.98 -21.23 13.88
CA SER A 88 -1.71 -21.85 15.21
C SER A 88 -2.49 -21.21 16.36
N THR A 89 -2.87 -19.93 16.22
CA THR A 89 -3.64 -19.16 17.21
C THR A 89 -5.14 -19.22 16.97
N GLY A 90 -5.60 -19.97 15.96
CA GLY A 90 -7.02 -20.14 15.65
C GLY A 90 -7.66 -18.95 14.92
N LEU A 91 -6.89 -17.97 14.44
CA LEU A 91 -7.44 -16.88 13.61
C LEU A 91 -8.04 -17.44 12.32
N ALA A 92 -7.42 -18.47 11.73
CA ALA A 92 -7.91 -19.15 10.53
C ALA A 92 -9.27 -19.87 10.74
N ASP A 93 -9.56 -20.31 11.96
CA ASP A 93 -10.76 -21.11 12.29
C ASP A 93 -11.97 -20.25 12.69
N GLN A 94 -11.79 -18.94 12.88
CA GLN A 94 -12.90 -18.00 13.09
C GLN A 94 -13.81 -18.00 11.84
N GLN A 95 -15.13 -18.12 12.03
CA GLN A 95 -16.10 -18.31 10.94
C GLN A 95 -15.90 -17.32 9.78
N THR A 96 -15.83 -16.02 10.05
CA THR A 96 -15.59 -14.96 9.04
C THR A 96 -14.30 -15.18 8.24
N ASN A 97 -13.21 -15.54 8.92
CA ASN A 97 -11.90 -15.75 8.30
C ASN A 97 -11.87 -17.05 7.49
N LYS A 98 -12.51 -18.11 7.98
CA LYS A 98 -12.69 -19.37 7.27
C LYS A 98 -13.46 -19.19 5.97
N GLN A 99 -14.53 -18.39 5.98
CA GLN A 99 -15.30 -18.05 4.77
C GLN A 99 -14.48 -17.22 3.78
N GLU A 100 -13.66 -16.27 4.26
CA GLU A 100 -12.77 -15.51 3.37
C GLU A 100 -11.66 -16.39 2.77
N LEU A 101 -11.08 -17.31 3.55
CA LEU A 101 -10.11 -18.29 3.03
C LEU A 101 -10.71 -19.17 1.93
N ASP A 102 -11.97 -19.60 2.06
CA ASP A 102 -12.68 -20.31 0.99
C ASP A 102 -12.98 -19.41 -0.21
N SER A 103 -13.34 -18.14 0.04
CA SER A 103 -13.60 -17.14 -0.99
C SER A 103 -12.37 -16.85 -1.84
N ILE A 104 -11.21 -16.62 -1.20
CA ILE A 104 -9.90 -16.47 -1.86
C ILE A 104 -9.61 -17.71 -2.72
N ALA A 105 -9.80 -18.91 -2.17
CA ALA A 105 -9.59 -20.14 -2.93
C ALA A 105 -10.51 -20.26 -4.15
N ALA A 106 -11.79 -19.89 -4.01
CA ALA A 106 -12.78 -19.91 -5.07
C ALA A 106 -12.48 -18.88 -6.17
N GLU A 107 -12.25 -17.63 -5.78
CA GLU A 107 -11.95 -16.50 -6.66
C GLU A 107 -10.67 -16.76 -7.48
N VAL A 108 -9.55 -17.12 -6.83
CA VAL A 108 -8.29 -17.42 -7.52
C VAL A 108 -8.43 -18.59 -8.48
N THR A 109 -9.16 -19.64 -8.09
CA THR A 109 -9.43 -20.80 -8.95
C THR A 109 -10.22 -20.36 -10.19
N ALA A 110 -11.36 -19.70 -9.99
CA ALA A 110 -12.26 -19.32 -11.06
C ALA A 110 -11.61 -18.34 -12.04
N VAL A 111 -10.89 -17.33 -11.56
CA VAL A 111 -10.21 -16.32 -12.40
C VAL A 111 -9.12 -16.95 -13.26
N ASN A 112 -8.29 -17.84 -12.68
CA ASN A 112 -7.26 -18.54 -13.45
C ASN A 112 -7.86 -19.52 -14.45
N TYR A 113 -8.89 -20.27 -14.05
CA TYR A 113 -9.55 -21.24 -14.92
C TYR A 113 -10.27 -20.57 -16.09
N ASP A 114 -11.04 -19.50 -15.86
CA ASP A 114 -11.65 -18.66 -16.89
C ASP A 114 -10.59 -18.19 -17.91
N ARG A 115 -9.51 -17.60 -17.41
CA ARG A 115 -8.41 -17.11 -18.24
C ARG A 115 -7.76 -18.22 -19.07
N GLU A 116 -7.59 -19.42 -18.51
CA GLU A 116 -6.92 -20.54 -19.20
C GLU A 116 -7.83 -21.17 -20.28
N ILE A 117 -9.12 -21.39 -20.01
CA ILE A 117 -10.04 -21.99 -20.98
C ILE A 117 -10.51 -21.00 -22.07
N ASN A 118 -10.39 -19.69 -21.81
CA ASN A 118 -10.83 -18.63 -22.72
C ASN A 118 -9.68 -17.79 -23.31
N LYS A 119 -8.41 -18.16 -23.09
CA LYS A 119 -7.21 -17.43 -23.56
C LYS A 119 -7.20 -17.06 -25.04
N ASP A 120 -7.79 -17.91 -25.90
CA ASP A 120 -7.82 -17.73 -27.35
C ASP A 120 -9.06 -16.94 -27.84
N LYS A 121 -9.98 -16.53 -26.94
CA LYS A 121 -11.28 -15.93 -27.27
C LYS A 121 -11.30 -14.39 -27.24
N GLY A 122 -10.16 -13.75 -27.01
CA GLY A 122 -10.02 -12.29 -26.97
C GLY A 122 -10.39 -11.65 -25.61
N PRO A 123 -10.30 -10.31 -25.49
CA PRO A 123 -10.56 -9.61 -24.25
C PRO A 123 -12.05 -9.59 -23.93
N MET A 124 -12.42 -10.21 -22.80
CA MET A 124 -13.77 -10.24 -22.25
C MET A 124 -13.75 -9.84 -20.77
N PRO A 125 -14.87 -9.35 -20.20
CA PRO A 125 -15.01 -9.21 -18.75
C PRO A 125 -14.78 -10.56 -18.06
N PRO A 126 -14.25 -10.59 -16.82
CA PRO A 126 -14.12 -11.81 -16.04
C PRO A 126 -15.43 -12.58 -15.98
N PHE A 127 -15.37 -13.89 -16.20
CA PHE A 127 -16.52 -14.79 -16.21
C PHE A 127 -17.57 -14.53 -17.31
N GLY A 128 -17.25 -13.70 -18.32
CA GLY A 128 -18.15 -13.35 -19.42
C GLY A 128 -18.58 -14.52 -20.34
N PHE A 129 -18.02 -15.72 -20.14
CA PHE A 129 -18.41 -16.94 -20.85
C PHE A 129 -19.31 -17.88 -20.04
N VAL A 130 -19.64 -17.56 -18.78
CA VAL A 130 -20.70 -18.25 -18.02
C VAL A 130 -22.05 -17.64 -18.40
N THR A 131 -22.97 -18.47 -18.90
CA THR A 131 -24.28 -18.00 -19.37
C THR A 131 -25.29 -17.82 -18.24
N ASP A 132 -26.29 -16.97 -18.45
CA ASP A 132 -27.43 -16.78 -17.53
C ASP A 132 -28.13 -18.11 -17.22
N ASP A 133 -28.18 -19.05 -18.16
CA ASP A 133 -28.81 -20.35 -17.96
C ASP A 133 -27.95 -21.27 -17.09
N GLN A 134 -26.61 -21.16 -17.13
CA GLN A 134 -25.73 -21.83 -16.17
C GLN A 134 -25.89 -21.23 -14.76
N VAL A 135 -26.04 -19.91 -14.65
CA VAL A 135 -26.31 -19.23 -13.37
C VAL A 135 -27.68 -19.65 -12.79
N LYS A 136 -28.74 -19.68 -13.62
CA LYS A 136 -30.06 -20.18 -13.21
C LYS A 136 -30.02 -21.65 -12.82
N ALA A 137 -29.27 -22.49 -13.55
CA ALA A 137 -29.12 -23.90 -13.23
C ALA A 137 -28.43 -24.09 -11.87
N TYR A 138 -27.36 -23.34 -11.59
CA TYR A 138 -26.68 -23.34 -10.30
C TYR A 138 -27.65 -23.05 -9.14
N TRP A 139 -28.44 -21.96 -9.22
CA TRP A 139 -29.44 -21.66 -8.18
C TRP A 139 -30.60 -22.67 -8.15
N GLY A 140 -30.97 -23.26 -9.28
CA GLY A 140 -32.04 -24.25 -9.39
C GLY A 140 -31.68 -25.65 -8.88
N GLU A 141 -30.42 -25.93 -8.56
CA GLU A 141 -30.01 -27.18 -7.89
C GLU A 141 -30.59 -27.27 -6.47
N ASP A 142 -30.78 -26.13 -5.78
CA ASP A 142 -31.36 -26.05 -4.44
C ASP A 142 -32.82 -26.54 -4.36
N ASP A 143 -33.56 -26.47 -5.48
CA ASP A 143 -34.98 -26.86 -5.57
C ASP A 143 -35.18 -28.37 -5.85
N GLN A 144 -34.12 -29.16 -6.07
CA GLN A 144 -34.27 -30.61 -6.24
C GLN A 144 -34.52 -31.30 -4.88
N PRO A 145 -35.65 -32.01 -4.69
CA PRO A 145 -35.88 -32.75 -3.45
C PRO A 145 -34.83 -33.85 -3.32
N ALA A 146 -33.99 -33.76 -2.28
CA ALA A 146 -32.81 -34.59 -2.02
C ALA A 146 -32.95 -36.03 -2.54
N ALA A 147 -32.48 -36.27 -3.76
CA ALA A 147 -32.89 -37.43 -4.55
C ALA A 147 -32.24 -38.71 -4.00
N GLN A 148 -33.01 -39.40 -3.16
CA GLN A 148 -32.81 -40.78 -2.71
C GLN A 148 -31.32 -41.14 -2.53
N LYS A 149 -30.66 -40.56 -1.50
CA LYS A 149 -29.30 -40.95 -1.07
C LYS A 149 -29.22 -42.49 -1.09
N SER A 150 -28.39 -43.03 -1.98
CA SER A 150 -28.20 -44.48 -2.11
C SER A 150 -27.94 -45.09 -0.72
N GLY A 151 -28.57 -46.21 -0.38
CA GLY A 151 -28.54 -46.77 0.99
C GLY A 151 -27.12 -47.01 1.53
N PHE A 152 -26.13 -47.14 0.63
CA PHE A 152 -24.71 -47.19 0.96
C PHE A 152 -24.16 -45.86 1.51
N ALA A 153 -24.55 -44.71 0.96
CA ALA A 153 -24.12 -43.39 1.44
C ALA A 153 -24.63 -43.10 2.86
N SER A 154 -25.92 -43.35 3.12
CA SER A 154 -26.48 -43.22 4.48
C SER A 154 -25.90 -44.21 5.49
N PHE A 155 -25.39 -45.35 5.04
CA PHE A 155 -24.66 -46.31 5.88
C PHE A 155 -23.24 -45.83 6.20
N MET A 156 -22.53 -45.23 5.24
CA MET A 156 -21.18 -44.68 5.44
C MET A 156 -21.20 -43.42 6.32
N ASP A 157 -22.19 -42.54 6.18
CA ASP A 157 -22.46 -41.42 7.12
C ASP A 157 -22.58 -41.95 8.56
N LYS A 158 -23.39 -43.01 8.75
CA LYS A 158 -23.68 -43.58 10.07
C LYS A 158 -22.51 -44.31 10.72
N LEU A 159 -21.46 -44.61 9.96
CA LEU A 159 -20.19 -45.16 10.44
C LEU A 159 -19.10 -44.09 10.65
N GLY A 160 -19.37 -42.81 10.36
CA GLY A 160 -18.36 -41.75 10.40
C GLY A 160 -17.28 -41.89 9.32
N LEU A 161 -17.60 -42.59 8.22
CA LEU A 161 -16.69 -42.86 7.10
C LEU A 161 -17.14 -42.20 5.78
N GLY A 162 -18.30 -41.53 5.78
CA GLY A 162 -18.68 -40.63 4.71
C GLY A 162 -17.84 -39.35 4.76
N HIS A 163 -17.42 -38.84 3.60
CA HIS A 163 -17.22 -37.40 3.50
C HIS A 163 -18.58 -36.75 3.79
N ALA A 164 -18.61 -35.74 4.64
CA ALA A 164 -19.82 -34.98 4.90
C ALA A 164 -20.28 -34.34 3.59
N ALA A 165 -21.24 -34.99 2.91
CA ALA A 165 -21.85 -34.44 1.70
C ALA A 165 -22.64 -33.21 2.14
N ASP A 166 -22.09 -32.03 1.84
CA ASP A 166 -22.54 -30.75 2.37
C ASP A 166 -24.05 -30.60 2.11
N THR A 167 -24.83 -30.53 3.20
CA THR A 167 -26.30 -30.42 3.13
C THR A 167 -26.77 -28.97 3.14
N ARG A 168 -25.86 -28.02 2.88
CA ARG A 168 -26.17 -26.60 2.74
C ARG A 168 -26.60 -26.32 1.30
N THR A 169 -27.57 -25.42 1.16
CA THR A 169 -27.99 -24.90 -0.14
C THR A 169 -27.04 -23.80 -0.61
N HIS A 170 -26.96 -23.58 -1.93
CA HIS A 170 -26.16 -22.51 -2.52
C HIS A 170 -26.59 -21.14 -1.97
N ALA A 171 -27.87 -20.96 -1.66
CA ALA A 171 -28.39 -19.78 -0.95
C ALA A 171 -27.73 -19.54 0.43
N VAL A 172 -27.52 -20.58 1.23
CA VAL A 172 -26.87 -20.47 2.55
C VAL A 172 -25.37 -20.18 2.39
N GLU A 173 -24.69 -20.80 1.42
CA GLU A 173 -23.28 -20.49 1.13
C GLU A 173 -23.10 -19.03 0.69
N PHE A 174 -24.06 -18.49 -0.08
CA PHE A 174 -24.03 -17.10 -0.51
C PHE A 174 -24.23 -16.11 0.63
N ASP A 175 -25.17 -16.37 1.54
CA ASP A 175 -25.38 -15.52 2.71
C ASP A 175 -24.14 -15.54 3.64
N ASP A 176 -23.53 -16.71 3.86
CA ASP A 176 -22.24 -16.85 4.57
C ASP A 176 -21.13 -16.00 3.92
N PHE A 177 -20.97 -16.12 2.59
CA PHE A 177 -20.01 -15.36 1.79
C PHE A 177 -20.22 -13.85 1.89
N LEU A 178 -21.46 -13.40 1.66
CA LEU A 178 -21.80 -11.98 1.61
C LEU A 178 -21.59 -11.33 2.99
N ASN A 179 -22.03 -11.99 4.07
CA ASN A 179 -21.82 -11.52 5.42
C ASN A 179 -20.33 -11.44 5.78
N ALA A 180 -19.52 -12.45 5.43
CA ALA A 180 -18.09 -12.42 5.68
C ALA A 180 -17.38 -11.27 4.95
N LYS A 181 -17.71 -11.04 3.67
CA LYS A 181 -17.19 -9.90 2.89
C LYS A 181 -17.60 -8.55 3.50
N ILE A 182 -18.85 -8.41 3.95
CA ILE A 182 -19.35 -7.21 4.65
C ILE A 182 -18.54 -6.94 5.93
N ASP A 183 -18.36 -7.95 6.77
CA ASP A 183 -17.66 -7.80 8.06
C ASP A 183 -16.21 -7.35 7.85
N ILE A 184 -15.50 -7.95 6.91
CA ILE A 184 -14.10 -7.60 6.58
C ILE A 184 -14.01 -6.17 6.03
N LEU A 185 -14.94 -5.77 5.14
CA LEU A 185 -15.02 -4.39 4.64
C LEU A 185 -15.27 -3.37 5.76
N LYS A 186 -16.13 -3.70 6.73
CA LYS A 186 -16.44 -2.83 7.89
C LYS A 186 -15.30 -2.76 8.91
N GLN A 187 -14.55 -3.85 9.09
CA GLN A 187 -13.33 -3.85 9.91
C GLN A 187 -12.23 -2.98 9.28
N GLY A 188 -12.09 -3.03 7.95
CA GLY A 188 -11.06 -2.30 7.19
C GLY A 188 -11.34 -0.82 6.91
N ASN A 189 -12.60 -0.36 6.98
CA ASN A 189 -12.95 1.04 6.68
C ASN A 189 -14.01 1.62 7.65
N PRO A 190 -13.65 2.60 8.51
CA PRO A 190 -14.58 3.30 9.38
C PRO A 190 -15.76 3.97 8.67
N GLU A 191 -15.58 4.43 7.42
CA GLU A 191 -16.63 5.08 6.62
C GLU A 191 -17.71 4.10 6.13
N MET A 192 -17.44 2.79 6.19
CA MET A 192 -18.34 1.73 5.71
C MET A 192 -19.20 1.11 6.82
N LYS A 193 -18.99 1.49 8.10
CA LYS A 193 -19.66 0.87 9.26
C LYS A 193 -21.18 0.85 9.15
N ASP A 194 -21.75 2.00 8.78
CA ASP A 194 -23.20 2.21 8.68
C ASP A 194 -23.74 1.97 7.25
N ARG A 195 -22.89 1.61 6.29
CA ARG A 195 -23.30 1.34 4.91
C ARG A 195 -24.14 0.05 4.86
N GLN A 196 -25.30 0.15 4.21
CA GLN A 196 -26.13 -0.98 3.83
C GLN A 196 -25.87 -1.31 2.36
N ILE A 197 -25.83 -2.60 2.02
CA ILE A 197 -25.72 -3.07 0.64
C ILE A 197 -27.10 -3.02 -0.01
N SER A 198 -27.21 -2.40 -1.19
CA SER A 198 -28.47 -2.30 -1.94
C SER A 198 -28.90 -3.67 -2.49
N ASP A 199 -30.18 -3.82 -2.84
CA ASP A 199 -30.65 -5.09 -3.43
C ASP A 199 -30.05 -5.34 -4.82
N GLU A 200 -29.71 -4.27 -5.57
CA GLU A 200 -28.96 -4.37 -6.83
C GLU A 200 -27.54 -4.91 -6.61
N GLU A 201 -26.82 -4.39 -5.60
CA GLU A 201 -25.49 -4.89 -5.24
C GLU A 201 -25.52 -6.34 -4.76
N LYS A 202 -26.56 -6.76 -4.04
CA LYS A 202 -26.75 -8.18 -3.65
C LYS A 202 -26.97 -9.07 -4.85
N GLU A 203 -27.78 -8.64 -5.83
CA GLU A 203 -28.07 -9.44 -7.02
C GLU A 203 -26.83 -9.56 -7.93
N GLN A 204 -26.06 -8.48 -8.10
CA GLN A 204 -24.74 -8.53 -8.74
C GLN A 204 -23.77 -9.47 -8.00
N ALA A 205 -23.76 -9.41 -6.66
CA ALA A 205 -22.93 -10.32 -5.85
C ALA A 205 -23.35 -11.79 -6.00
N LYS A 206 -24.66 -12.09 -6.10
CA LYS A 206 -25.15 -13.45 -6.39
C LYS A 206 -24.69 -13.95 -7.75
N GLU A 207 -24.83 -13.13 -8.79
CA GLU A 207 -24.42 -13.48 -10.14
C GLU A 207 -22.91 -13.81 -10.18
N VAL A 208 -22.08 -12.95 -9.60
CA VAL A 208 -20.62 -13.16 -9.52
C VAL A 208 -20.27 -14.38 -8.66
N PHE A 209 -20.93 -14.58 -7.52
CA PHE A 209 -20.73 -15.76 -6.66
C PHE A 209 -21.04 -17.07 -7.40
N ALA A 210 -22.18 -17.15 -8.08
CA ALA A 210 -22.55 -18.33 -8.87
C ALA A 210 -21.52 -18.60 -9.97
N LYS A 211 -21.10 -17.58 -10.71
CA LYS A 211 -20.07 -17.70 -11.76
C LYS A 211 -18.73 -18.22 -11.21
N ILE A 212 -18.30 -17.72 -10.06
CA ILE A 212 -17.10 -18.20 -9.35
C ILE A 212 -17.26 -19.67 -8.95
N ARG A 213 -18.40 -20.04 -8.35
CA ARG A 213 -18.66 -21.41 -7.86
C ARG A 213 -18.73 -22.43 -9.00
N ILE A 214 -19.40 -22.09 -10.12
CA ILE A 214 -19.45 -22.89 -11.36
C ILE A 214 -18.04 -23.19 -11.87
N TYR A 215 -17.20 -22.16 -12.05
CA TYR A 215 -15.84 -22.35 -12.57
C TYR A 215 -14.88 -23.00 -11.58
N ARG A 216 -15.03 -22.76 -10.28
CA ARG A 216 -14.30 -23.51 -9.24
C ARG A 216 -14.63 -25.01 -9.31
N LYS A 217 -15.92 -25.34 -9.44
CA LYS A 217 -16.39 -26.73 -9.57
C LYS A 217 -15.85 -27.37 -10.84
N GLU A 218 -15.98 -26.73 -12.00
CA GLU A 218 -15.42 -27.23 -13.26
C GLU A 218 -13.91 -27.46 -13.20
N PHE A 219 -13.15 -26.51 -12.61
CA PHE A 219 -11.71 -26.67 -12.42
C PHE A 219 -11.39 -27.90 -11.57
N ASN A 220 -12.08 -28.08 -10.43
CA ASN A 220 -11.85 -29.21 -9.53
C ASN A 220 -12.19 -30.54 -10.23
N ASP A 221 -13.38 -30.64 -10.84
CA ASP A 221 -13.84 -31.83 -11.57
C ASP A 221 -12.83 -32.23 -12.66
N LYS A 222 -12.33 -31.26 -13.44
CA LYS A 222 -11.33 -31.50 -14.51
C LYS A 222 -9.93 -31.78 -13.96
N ALA A 223 -9.52 -31.16 -12.86
CA ALA A 223 -8.24 -31.43 -12.20
C ALA A 223 -8.19 -32.87 -11.66
N ASP A 224 -9.25 -33.31 -10.99
CA ASP A 224 -9.35 -34.66 -10.41
C ASP A 224 -9.51 -35.74 -11.48
N ALA A 225 -10.18 -35.43 -12.59
CA ALA A 225 -10.23 -36.26 -13.79
C ALA A 225 -8.91 -36.28 -14.59
N GLY A 226 -7.90 -35.49 -14.21
CA GLY A 226 -6.61 -35.38 -14.93
C GLY A 226 -6.71 -34.74 -16.32
N GLN A 227 -7.75 -33.92 -16.55
CA GLN A 227 -8.03 -33.25 -17.83
C GLN A 227 -7.39 -31.85 -17.93
N LEU A 228 -6.88 -31.32 -16.83
CA LEU A 228 -6.09 -30.08 -16.80
C LEU A 228 -4.60 -30.39 -16.76
N ASP A 229 -3.80 -29.48 -17.32
CA ASP A 229 -2.35 -29.52 -17.20
C ASP A 229 -1.94 -29.50 -15.70
N PRO A 230 -1.21 -30.52 -15.19
CA PRO A 230 -0.76 -30.55 -13.80
C PRO A 230 0.03 -29.31 -13.37
N GLN A 231 0.72 -28.67 -14.33
CA GLN A 231 1.45 -27.41 -14.17
C GLN A 231 0.52 -26.27 -13.74
N PHE A 232 -0.57 -26.13 -14.48
CA PHE A 232 -1.59 -25.11 -14.28
C PHE A 232 -2.30 -25.33 -12.94
N VAL A 233 -2.65 -26.58 -12.63
CA VAL A 233 -3.26 -26.94 -11.34
C VAL A 233 -2.33 -26.65 -10.16
N ALA A 234 -1.03 -26.97 -10.28
CA ALA A 234 -0.03 -26.66 -9.25
C ALA A 234 0.13 -25.14 -9.06
N LYS A 235 0.21 -24.37 -10.15
CA LYS A 235 0.25 -22.92 -10.11
C LYS A 235 -0.96 -22.32 -9.39
N VAL A 236 -2.17 -22.74 -9.75
CA VAL A 236 -3.40 -22.21 -9.12
C VAL A 236 -3.39 -22.49 -7.61
N ARG A 237 -3.03 -23.72 -7.19
CA ARG A 237 -2.90 -24.08 -5.78
C ARG A 237 -1.85 -23.24 -5.03
N LEU A 238 -0.71 -22.95 -5.67
CA LEU A 238 0.31 -22.07 -5.09
C LEU A 238 -0.17 -20.62 -4.95
N GLN A 239 -0.89 -20.09 -5.94
CA GLN A 239 -1.48 -18.75 -5.84
C GLN A 239 -2.52 -18.65 -4.73
N ILE A 240 -3.37 -19.67 -4.57
CA ILE A 240 -4.32 -19.77 -3.43
C ILE A 240 -3.55 -19.73 -2.11
N LYS A 241 -2.50 -20.56 -1.98
CA LYS A 241 -1.65 -20.63 -0.78
C LYS A 241 -1.01 -19.30 -0.42
N LEU A 242 -0.45 -18.58 -1.39
CA LEU A 242 0.17 -17.29 -1.15
C LEU A 242 -0.85 -16.19 -0.80
N GLN A 243 -2.02 -16.15 -1.43
CA GLN A 243 -3.05 -15.16 -1.10
C GLN A 243 -3.72 -15.43 0.26
N GLN A 244 -3.98 -16.70 0.58
CA GLN A 244 -4.45 -17.10 1.92
C GLN A 244 -3.41 -16.77 3.00
N ALA A 245 -2.11 -17.01 2.73
CA ALA A 245 -1.03 -16.60 3.61
C ALA A 245 -1.01 -15.08 3.81
N GLN A 246 -1.19 -14.28 2.75
CA GLN A 246 -1.23 -12.82 2.84
C GLN A 246 -2.41 -12.30 3.67
N PHE A 247 -3.58 -12.94 3.53
CA PHE A 247 -4.75 -12.65 4.37
C PHE A 247 -4.49 -12.97 5.85
N LEU A 248 -3.97 -14.17 6.14
CA LEU A 248 -3.66 -14.61 7.50
C LEU A 248 -2.55 -13.78 8.17
N ALA A 249 -1.48 -13.48 7.44
CA ALA A 249 -0.40 -12.60 7.89
C ALA A 249 -0.93 -11.22 8.26
N ARG A 250 -1.81 -10.63 7.44
CA ARG A 250 -2.46 -9.35 7.76
C ARG A 250 -3.32 -9.40 9.03
N LEU A 251 -4.08 -10.47 9.24
CA LEU A 251 -4.84 -10.68 10.48
C LEU A 251 -3.91 -10.79 11.69
N TYR A 252 -2.81 -11.52 11.55
CA TYR A 252 -1.81 -11.64 12.61
C TYR A 252 -1.15 -10.31 12.93
N ALA A 253 -0.64 -9.57 11.93
CA ALA A 253 -0.03 -8.26 12.11
C ALA A 253 -0.97 -7.25 12.80
N GLN A 254 -2.29 -7.34 12.55
CA GLN A 254 -3.29 -6.55 13.26
C GLN A 254 -3.43 -6.95 14.73
N SER A 255 -3.37 -8.25 15.06
CA SER A 255 -3.41 -8.76 16.44
C SER A 255 -2.09 -8.56 17.21
N ALA A 256 -0.95 -8.55 16.52
CA ALA A 256 0.39 -8.37 17.08
C ALA A 256 0.76 -6.89 17.26
N LYS A 257 -0.08 -5.95 16.80
CA LYS A 257 0.18 -4.51 16.84
C LYS A 257 0.61 -3.98 18.21
N ASP A 258 -0.01 -4.47 19.29
CA ASP A 258 0.31 -4.03 20.65
C ASP A 258 1.65 -4.62 21.14
N GLN A 259 2.07 -5.78 20.62
CA GLN A 259 3.39 -6.39 20.90
C GLN A 259 4.53 -5.60 20.21
N LEU A 260 4.24 -5.06 19.02
CA LEU A 260 5.15 -4.22 18.23
C LEU A 260 5.16 -2.75 18.67
N ASN A 261 4.27 -2.33 19.57
CA ASN A 261 4.27 -0.97 20.07
C ASN A 261 5.55 -0.67 20.87
N VAL A 262 6.22 0.42 20.55
CA VAL A 262 7.41 0.90 21.28
C VAL A 262 6.98 2.00 22.24
N THR A 263 7.28 1.81 23.53
CA THR A 263 6.89 2.74 24.61
C THR A 263 7.92 3.85 24.80
N ASP A 264 7.50 4.94 25.45
CA ASP A 264 8.39 6.07 25.73
C ASP A 264 9.49 5.70 26.75
N GLU A 265 9.25 4.72 27.62
CA GLU A 265 10.26 4.15 28.52
C GLU A 265 11.35 3.39 27.76
N GLU A 266 10.97 2.63 26.71
CA GLU A 266 11.94 1.92 25.86
C GLU A 266 12.79 2.91 25.06
N VAL A 267 12.18 3.96 24.52
CA VAL A 267 12.89 5.06 23.84
C VAL A 267 13.84 5.78 24.81
N ALA A 268 13.38 6.13 26.01
CA ALA A 268 14.20 6.79 27.02
C ALA A 268 15.38 5.92 27.48
N LYS A 269 15.14 4.62 27.67
CA LYS A 269 16.20 3.64 27.98
C LYS A 269 17.24 3.60 26.86
N TYR A 270 16.81 3.43 25.60
CA TYR A 270 17.71 3.36 24.45
C TYR A 270 18.58 4.63 24.35
N ILE A 271 17.98 5.83 24.49
CA ILE A 271 18.73 7.10 24.49
C ILE A 271 19.73 7.14 25.65
N SER A 272 19.39 6.65 26.85
CA SER A 272 20.35 6.61 27.97
C SER A 272 21.52 5.61 27.75
N GLU A 273 21.34 4.62 26.89
CA GLU A 273 22.37 3.64 26.50
C GLU A 273 23.21 4.14 25.29
N HIS A 274 22.76 5.20 24.60
CA HIS A 274 23.35 5.80 23.40
C HIS A 274 23.60 7.32 23.59
N PRO A 275 24.66 7.72 24.32
CA PRO A 275 24.90 9.12 24.70
C PRO A 275 25.02 10.10 23.51
N GLU A 276 25.38 9.63 22.32
CA GLU A 276 25.41 10.41 21.08
C GLU A 276 24.02 10.90 20.61
N LEU A 277 22.95 10.29 21.11
CA LEU A 277 21.57 10.71 20.91
C LEU A 277 21.02 11.56 22.07
N ASP A 278 21.77 11.71 23.16
CA ASP A 278 21.33 12.45 24.35
C ASP A 278 21.35 13.97 24.09
N PRO A 279 20.22 14.68 24.18
CA PRO A 279 20.16 16.11 23.93
C PRO A 279 20.86 16.97 25.01
N LYS A 280 21.39 16.39 26.11
CA LYS A 280 22.03 17.16 27.20
C LYS A 280 23.14 18.11 26.74
N GLU A 281 24.07 17.67 25.88
CA GLU A 281 25.15 18.56 25.41
C GLU A 281 24.60 19.70 24.54
N LYS A 282 23.63 19.39 23.69
CA LYS A 282 22.91 20.36 22.85
C LYS A 282 22.12 21.37 23.71
N ARG A 283 21.53 20.91 24.83
CA ARG A 283 20.84 21.75 25.81
C ARG A 283 21.81 22.68 26.54
N ALA A 284 22.94 22.15 27.01
CA ALA A 284 23.98 22.95 27.66
C ALA A 284 24.58 24.03 26.74
N LYS A 285 24.79 23.70 25.46
CA LYS A 285 25.17 24.66 24.40
C LYS A 285 24.10 25.74 24.23
N ALA A 286 22.83 25.36 24.15
CA ALA A 286 21.72 26.32 24.04
C ALA A 286 21.59 27.21 25.29
N ASP A 287 21.74 26.65 26.50
CA ASP A 287 21.70 27.39 27.78
C ASP A 287 22.83 28.43 27.88
N ASP A 288 24.02 28.16 27.32
CA ASP A 288 25.11 29.14 27.25
C ASP A 288 24.79 30.30 26.30
N ILE A 289 24.35 29.98 25.07
CA ILE A 289 23.99 30.98 24.06
C ILE A 289 22.80 31.83 24.55
N LEU A 290 21.84 31.24 25.26
CA LEU A 290 20.71 31.93 25.88
C LEU A 290 21.19 32.97 26.90
N LYS A 291 22.11 32.59 27.81
CA LYS A 291 22.70 33.52 28.80
C LYS A 291 23.43 34.68 28.12
N ARG A 292 24.13 34.42 27.02
CA ARG A 292 24.82 35.44 26.22
C ARG A 292 23.86 36.41 25.54
N ALA A 293 22.78 35.88 24.94
CA ALA A 293 21.71 36.69 24.34
C ALA A 293 20.98 37.57 25.38
N ILE A 294 20.64 37.02 26.55
CA ILE A 294 20.04 37.78 27.67
C ILE A 294 21.03 38.80 28.24
N GLY A 295 22.33 38.48 28.24
CA GLY A 295 23.42 39.37 28.62
C GLY A 295 23.66 40.56 27.67
N GLY A 296 22.94 40.64 26.55
CA GLY A 296 23.02 41.75 25.59
C GLY A 296 24.09 41.61 24.52
N GLU A 297 24.64 40.41 24.30
CA GLU A 297 25.46 40.14 23.11
C GLU A 297 24.60 40.22 21.84
N ASP A 298 25.18 40.59 20.69
CA ASP A 298 24.41 40.75 19.45
C ASP A 298 23.79 39.41 19.01
N PHE A 299 22.46 39.36 19.10
CA PHE A 299 21.66 38.22 18.70
C PHE A 299 21.89 37.83 17.24
N ALA A 300 22.15 38.79 16.35
CA ALA A 300 22.41 38.49 14.94
C ALA A 300 23.73 37.73 14.77
N ALA A 301 24.82 38.22 15.37
CA ALA A 301 26.10 37.52 15.40
C ALA A 301 26.00 36.13 16.05
N LEU A 302 25.29 35.99 17.18
CA LEU A 302 25.06 34.70 17.84
C LEU A 302 24.31 33.71 16.93
N ALA A 303 23.26 34.16 16.25
CA ALA A 303 22.50 33.32 15.33
C ALA A 303 23.34 32.88 14.12
N ASP A 304 24.14 33.79 13.55
CA ASP A 304 25.01 33.48 12.41
C ASP A 304 26.19 32.58 12.76
N GLN A 305 26.64 32.61 14.03
CA GLN A 305 27.68 31.72 14.53
C GLN A 305 27.16 30.33 14.94
N PHE A 306 25.99 30.24 15.58
CA PHE A 306 25.55 29.03 16.28
C PHE A 306 24.25 28.39 15.77
N SER A 307 23.42 29.09 14.99
CA SER A 307 22.14 28.52 14.54
C SER A 307 22.35 27.44 13.49
N GLU A 308 21.82 26.26 13.78
CA GLU A 308 21.79 25.09 12.91
C GLU A 308 20.54 25.08 12.00
N ASP A 309 19.66 26.09 12.12
CA ASP A 309 18.54 26.30 11.21
C ASP A 309 19.01 26.63 9.78
N PRO A 310 18.64 25.85 8.74
CA PRO A 310 18.95 26.18 7.35
C PRO A 310 18.29 27.49 6.90
N GLY A 311 17.17 27.88 7.52
CA GLY A 311 16.49 29.16 7.30
C GLY A 311 17.36 30.38 7.61
N ASN A 312 18.36 30.27 8.48
CA ASN A 312 19.27 31.37 8.79
C ASN A 312 20.19 31.75 7.61
N LYS A 313 20.41 30.86 6.63
CA LYS A 313 21.28 31.16 5.48
C LYS A 313 20.51 31.71 4.28
N GLY A 314 21.05 32.75 3.66
CA GLY A 314 20.55 33.34 2.43
C GLY A 314 20.89 32.50 1.19
N PRO A 315 20.26 32.78 0.03
CA PRO A 315 20.66 32.17 -1.24
C PRO A 315 22.11 32.49 -1.64
N ASP A 316 22.69 33.55 -1.07
CA ASP A 316 24.10 33.95 -1.21
C ASP A 316 25.01 33.33 -0.14
N GLY A 317 24.51 32.39 0.66
CA GLY A 317 25.24 31.69 1.72
C GLY A 317 25.49 32.51 3.00
N LYS A 318 25.07 33.77 3.05
CA LYS A 318 25.28 34.64 4.22
C LYS A 318 24.25 34.38 5.31
N GLY A 319 24.61 34.67 6.56
CA GLY A 319 23.68 34.67 7.67
C GLY A 319 22.64 35.78 7.60
N LYS A 320 21.48 35.57 8.23
CA LYS A 320 20.37 36.53 8.36
C LYS A 320 20.23 37.04 9.80
N GLY A 321 21.11 36.63 10.70
CA GLY A 321 21.01 36.87 12.14
C GLY A 321 19.79 36.22 12.77
N GLY A 322 19.39 35.04 12.30
CA GLY A 322 18.25 34.27 12.78
C GLY A 322 16.88 34.82 12.38
N LEU A 323 16.83 35.87 11.56
CA LEU A 323 15.64 36.68 11.32
C LEU A 323 14.67 36.06 10.32
N TYR A 324 13.46 35.79 10.80
CA TYR A 324 12.27 35.61 10.00
C TYR A 324 11.42 36.90 10.01
N LYS A 325 11.02 37.34 8.82
CA LYS A 325 10.22 38.56 8.62
C LYS A 325 8.81 38.23 8.19
N ASP A 326 7.88 39.11 8.56
CA ASP A 326 6.49 39.10 8.12
C ASP A 326 5.82 37.72 8.33
N VAL A 327 6.20 37.02 9.40
CA VAL A 327 5.74 35.65 9.72
C VAL A 327 4.25 35.68 10.02
N PRO A 328 3.38 35.04 9.22
CA PRO A 328 1.95 34.97 9.53
C PRO A 328 1.73 34.06 10.75
N LYS A 329 0.83 34.45 11.65
CA LYS A 329 0.41 33.57 12.76
C LYS A 329 -0.09 32.21 12.25
N GLY A 330 0.21 31.15 13.00
CA GLY A 330 -0.09 29.75 12.68
C GLY A 330 0.91 29.11 11.70
N ARG A 331 2.04 29.76 11.39
CA ARG A 331 3.05 29.23 10.44
C ARG A 331 4.27 28.58 11.10
N MET A 332 4.52 28.88 12.37
CA MET A 332 5.60 28.26 13.16
C MET A 332 5.06 27.12 14.02
N VAL A 333 5.95 26.30 14.59
CA VAL A 333 5.53 25.25 15.54
C VAL A 333 4.89 25.89 16.79
N PRO A 334 3.85 25.28 17.40
CA PRO A 334 3.04 25.96 18.42
C PRO A 334 3.82 26.50 19.62
N ALA A 335 4.78 25.74 20.15
CA ALA A 335 5.62 26.15 21.27
C ALA A 335 6.47 27.40 20.95
N PHE A 336 7.05 27.45 19.75
CA PHE A 336 7.84 28.59 19.26
C PHE A 336 6.98 29.84 19.09
N GLU A 337 5.81 29.72 18.46
CA GLU A 337 4.92 30.86 18.24
C GLU A 337 4.36 31.40 19.55
N GLN A 338 3.95 30.51 20.46
CA GLN A 338 3.48 30.90 21.78
C GLN A 338 4.54 31.68 22.58
N ALA A 339 5.79 31.19 22.57
CA ALA A 339 6.92 31.89 23.15
C ALA A 339 7.12 33.27 22.51
N ALA A 340 7.35 33.32 21.19
CA ALA A 340 7.59 34.56 20.44
C ALA A 340 6.50 35.63 20.65
N LEU A 341 5.22 35.22 20.67
CA LEU A 341 4.09 36.14 20.84
C LEU A 341 3.85 36.54 22.30
N SER A 342 4.40 35.85 23.29
CA SER A 342 4.33 36.25 24.70
C SER A 342 5.21 37.45 25.03
N LEU A 343 6.26 37.68 24.23
CA LEU A 343 7.30 38.69 24.46
C LEU A 343 6.88 40.12 24.08
N GLU A 344 7.58 41.11 24.64
CA GLU A 344 7.60 42.49 24.16
C GLU A 344 8.59 42.68 23.00
N ALA A 345 8.43 43.76 22.22
CA ALA A 345 9.29 44.02 21.07
C ALA A 345 10.74 44.31 21.51
N GLY A 346 11.70 43.58 20.93
CA GLY A 346 13.12 43.61 21.30
C GLY A 346 13.52 42.60 22.38
N GLN A 347 12.56 41.97 23.07
CA GLN A 347 12.81 41.05 24.18
C GLN A 347 13.25 39.65 23.69
N VAL A 348 14.20 39.06 24.42
CA VAL A 348 14.59 37.63 24.32
C VAL A 348 13.78 36.83 25.35
N ASP A 349 13.30 35.65 24.98
CA ASP A 349 12.65 34.73 25.92
C ASP A 349 13.64 34.35 27.05
N PRO A 350 13.28 34.47 28.34
CA PRO A 350 14.15 34.06 29.44
C PRO A 350 14.36 32.54 29.54
N GLN A 351 13.64 31.73 28.76
CA GLN A 351 13.71 30.26 28.78
C GLN A 351 14.06 29.69 27.40
N LEU A 352 14.66 28.50 27.38
CA LEU A 352 14.78 27.71 26.14
C LEU A 352 13.41 27.16 25.76
N VAL A 353 13.04 27.33 24.49
CA VAL A 353 11.83 26.74 23.93
C VAL A 353 12.19 25.41 23.29
N GLU A 354 11.60 24.31 23.75
CA GLU A 354 11.86 22.96 23.25
C GLU A 354 10.83 22.58 22.17
N SER A 355 11.27 21.99 21.05
CA SER A 355 10.41 21.39 20.03
C SER A 355 11.05 20.15 19.41
N ASP A 356 10.33 19.43 18.53
CA ASP A 356 10.85 18.23 17.86
C ASP A 356 12.13 18.49 17.03
N TYR A 357 12.37 19.74 16.62
CA TYR A 357 13.59 20.16 15.93
C TYR A 357 14.78 20.40 16.89
N GLY A 358 14.53 20.73 18.16
CA GLY A 358 15.56 20.99 19.16
C GLY A 358 15.28 22.19 20.06
N PHE A 359 16.35 22.86 20.50
CA PHE A 359 16.30 23.98 21.42
C PHE A 359 16.31 25.30 20.65
N HIS A 360 15.29 26.12 20.88
CA HIS A 360 15.13 27.43 20.27
C HIS A 360 15.35 28.53 21.30
N ILE A 361 16.26 29.44 20.98
CA ILE A 361 16.41 30.73 21.66
C ILE A 361 15.64 31.75 20.83
N VAL A 362 14.66 32.43 21.41
CA VAL A 362 13.69 33.24 20.67
C VAL A 362 13.82 34.71 21.08
N LYS A 363 13.82 35.62 20.09
CA LYS A 363 13.74 37.06 20.30
C LYS A 363 12.66 37.65 19.40
N LEU A 364 11.66 38.30 19.97
CA LEU A 364 10.68 39.05 19.19
C LEU A 364 11.31 40.37 18.74
N GLU A 365 11.32 40.68 17.44
CA GLU A 365 11.76 41.99 16.96
C GLU A 365 10.59 42.98 16.98
N ARG A 366 9.43 42.59 16.41
CA ARG A 366 8.20 43.39 16.43
C ARG A 366 6.97 42.55 16.12
N LYS A 367 5.84 42.88 16.75
CA LYS A 367 4.51 42.47 16.31
C LYS A 367 4.06 43.40 15.19
N LEU A 368 3.54 42.84 14.10
CA LEU A 368 2.97 43.58 12.99
C LEU A 368 1.45 43.38 12.98
N GLY A 369 0.73 44.40 12.51
CA GLY A 369 -0.71 44.26 12.29
C GLY A 369 -1.03 43.38 11.10
N VAL A 370 -2.28 43.43 10.67
CA VAL A 370 -2.67 42.96 9.34
C VAL A 370 -2.06 43.90 8.29
N ASP A 371 -1.25 43.37 7.38
CA ASP A 371 -0.79 44.10 6.19
C ASP A 371 -1.79 43.95 5.04
N PRO A 372 -2.57 44.99 4.68
CA PRO A 372 -3.56 44.92 3.61
C PRO A 372 -2.95 44.85 2.21
N THR A 373 -1.63 45.00 2.06
CA THR A 373 -0.93 44.89 0.78
C THR A 373 -0.50 43.46 0.44
N GLN A 374 -0.29 42.61 1.46
CA GLN A 374 -0.10 41.18 1.24
C GLN A 374 -1.40 40.53 0.78
N LYS A 375 -1.30 39.57 -0.14
CA LYS A 375 -2.44 38.79 -0.64
C LYS A 375 -2.36 37.34 -0.19
N GLY A 376 -3.49 36.79 0.23
CA GLY A 376 -3.65 35.36 0.47
C GLY A 376 -3.58 34.54 -0.83
N GLY A 377 -3.56 33.21 -0.70
CA GLY A 377 -3.52 32.30 -1.85
C GLY A 377 -4.75 32.37 -2.78
N ASP A 378 -5.82 33.04 -2.34
CA ASP A 378 -7.03 33.34 -3.12
C ASP A 378 -7.00 34.74 -3.78
N GLY A 379 -5.90 35.48 -3.65
CA GLY A 379 -5.71 36.81 -4.23
C GLY A 379 -6.36 37.97 -3.47
N LYS A 380 -7.04 37.71 -2.35
CA LYS A 380 -7.62 38.75 -1.47
C LYS A 380 -6.57 39.32 -0.50
N PRO A 381 -6.76 40.53 0.05
CA PRO A 381 -5.91 41.05 1.12
C PRO A 381 -5.81 40.06 2.29
N SER A 382 -4.61 39.87 2.81
CA SER A 382 -4.39 39.08 4.03
C SER A 382 -5.17 39.70 5.19
N THR A 383 -5.80 38.83 5.99
CA THR A 383 -6.38 39.19 7.30
C THR A 383 -5.54 38.66 8.46
N THR A 384 -4.39 38.05 8.17
CA THR A 384 -3.52 37.41 9.16
C THR A 384 -2.54 38.44 9.72
N GLU A 385 -2.50 38.58 11.04
CA GLU A 385 -1.46 39.35 11.72
C GLU A 385 -0.09 38.68 11.51
N THR A 386 0.95 39.49 11.32
CA THR A 386 2.32 39.02 11.10
C THR A 386 3.25 39.44 12.24
N TYR A 387 4.46 38.89 12.30
CA TYR A 387 5.48 39.33 13.24
C TYR A 387 6.90 39.08 12.69
N ASP A 388 7.85 39.88 13.15
CA ASP A 388 9.27 39.65 12.91
C ASP A 388 9.89 39.03 14.16
N VAL A 389 10.60 37.93 13.99
CA VAL A 389 11.20 37.14 15.06
C VAL A 389 12.60 36.70 14.65
N ARG A 390 13.56 36.77 15.58
CA ARG A 390 14.84 36.09 15.44
C ARG A 390 14.84 34.82 16.27
N HIS A 391 15.55 33.81 15.79
CA HIS A 391 15.85 32.65 16.61
C HIS A 391 17.23 32.05 16.34
N ILE A 392 17.69 31.27 17.31
CA ILE A 392 18.84 30.38 17.20
C ILE A 392 18.33 28.98 17.48
N LEU A 393 18.50 28.06 16.53
CA LEU A 393 18.19 26.64 16.70
C LEU A 393 19.48 25.89 17.02
N ILE A 394 19.51 25.15 18.12
CA ILE A 394 20.44 24.04 18.32
C ILE A 394 19.66 22.75 18.06
N SER A 395 19.94 22.11 16.93
CA SER A 395 19.14 21.02 16.36
C SER A 395 19.35 19.73 17.15
N THR A 396 18.28 19.15 17.68
CA THR A 396 18.29 17.78 18.25
C THR A 396 17.85 16.74 17.22
N MET A 397 17.78 17.09 15.95
CA MET A 397 17.56 16.12 14.88
C MET A 397 18.75 15.15 14.80
N THR A 398 18.47 13.94 14.32
CA THR A 398 19.46 12.92 13.99
C THR A 398 19.21 12.39 12.59
N LYS A 399 20.26 11.86 11.97
CA LYS A 399 20.23 11.20 10.67
C LYS A 399 20.74 9.77 10.87
N ASP A 400 20.12 8.82 10.19
CA ASP A 400 20.58 7.43 10.21
C ASP A 400 22.03 7.34 9.68
N PRO A 401 23.00 6.85 10.49
CA PRO A 401 24.37 6.66 10.02
C PRO A 401 24.48 5.55 8.97
N ASP A 402 23.52 4.60 8.95
CA ASP A 402 23.51 3.45 8.04
C ASP A 402 22.92 3.80 6.66
N ASP A 403 22.14 4.88 6.54
CA ASP A 403 21.56 5.38 5.29
C ASP A 403 22.03 6.81 4.93
N PRO A 404 23.02 6.94 4.02
CA PRO A 404 23.47 8.25 3.53
C PRO A 404 22.38 9.10 2.85
N MET A 405 21.25 8.52 2.44
CA MET A 405 20.11 9.21 1.84
C MET A 405 18.99 9.50 2.85
N ALA A 406 19.09 9.02 4.09
CA ALA A 406 18.14 9.33 5.15
C ALA A 406 18.04 10.85 5.38
N ARG A 407 16.82 11.28 5.68
CA ARG A 407 16.54 12.65 6.13
C ARG A 407 16.81 12.74 7.62
N GLU A 408 17.14 13.95 8.06
CA GLU A 408 17.13 14.27 9.48
C GLU A 408 15.70 14.19 10.03
N MET A 409 15.57 13.60 11.22
CA MET A 409 14.31 13.43 11.94
C MET A 409 14.52 13.57 13.46
N PRO A 410 13.47 13.78 14.27
CA PRO A 410 13.61 13.90 15.72
C PRO A 410 14.18 12.61 16.33
N VAL A 411 15.10 12.71 17.29
CA VAL A 411 15.73 11.54 17.95
C VAL A 411 14.70 10.54 18.48
N LYS A 412 13.60 11.01 19.06
CA LYS A 412 12.52 10.12 19.54
C LYS A 412 11.89 9.30 18.42
N GLU A 413 11.68 9.89 17.24
CA GLU A 413 11.09 9.22 16.09
C GLU A 413 12.08 8.22 15.47
N PHE A 414 13.36 8.61 15.35
CA PHE A 414 14.45 7.72 14.91
C PHE A 414 14.60 6.48 15.80
N VAL A 415 14.71 6.69 17.12
CA VAL A 415 14.84 5.59 18.09
C VAL A 415 13.59 4.71 18.11
N LYS A 416 12.40 5.31 18.00
CA LYS A 416 11.14 4.56 17.89
C LYS A 416 11.08 3.70 16.62
N GLY A 417 11.62 4.20 15.51
CA GLY A 417 11.82 3.45 14.27
C GLY A 417 12.75 2.24 14.45
N LYS A 418 14.00 2.47 14.88
CA LYS A 418 15.00 1.41 15.10
C LYS A 418 14.52 0.33 16.09
N LEU A 419 13.90 0.73 17.20
CA LEU A 419 13.29 -0.21 18.16
C LEU A 419 12.10 -0.98 17.56
N GLY A 420 11.29 -0.34 16.71
CA GLY A 420 10.18 -0.99 16.02
C GLY A 420 10.64 -2.05 15.02
N GLU A 421 11.64 -1.71 14.19
CA GLU A 421 12.31 -2.62 13.27
C GLU A 421 12.94 -3.81 14.00
N GLN A 422 13.62 -3.55 15.13
CA GLN A 422 14.19 -4.61 15.97
C GLN A 422 13.10 -5.51 16.56
N LYS A 423 12.01 -4.95 17.11
CA LYS A 423 10.88 -5.74 17.63
C LYS A 423 10.21 -6.58 16.56
N GLN A 424 10.02 -6.04 15.35
CA GLN A 424 9.46 -6.79 14.22
C GLN A 424 10.38 -7.96 13.85
N LYS A 425 11.68 -7.70 13.66
CA LYS A 425 12.65 -8.76 13.36
C LYS A 425 12.70 -9.84 14.44
N ASP A 426 12.82 -9.44 15.71
CA ASP A 426 12.84 -10.34 16.86
C ASP A 426 11.52 -11.13 17.02
N LEU A 427 10.40 -10.62 16.50
CA LEU A 427 9.14 -11.34 16.42
C LEU A 427 9.18 -12.37 15.29
N ILE A 428 9.52 -11.95 14.06
CA ILE A 428 9.60 -12.84 12.90
C ILE A 428 10.59 -13.99 13.12
N ASP A 429 11.78 -13.73 13.67
CA ASP A 429 12.76 -14.78 13.99
C ASP A 429 12.18 -15.82 14.99
N LYS A 430 11.40 -15.38 15.98
CA LYS A 430 10.69 -16.29 16.91
C LYS A 430 9.59 -17.08 16.20
N LEU A 431 8.82 -16.46 15.31
CA LEU A 431 7.74 -17.13 14.58
C LEU A 431 8.28 -18.15 13.56
N VAL A 432 9.36 -17.81 12.86
CA VAL A 432 10.09 -18.72 11.95
C VAL A 432 10.55 -19.97 12.71
N ALA A 433 11.17 -19.78 13.89
CA ALA A 433 11.62 -20.89 14.74
C ALA A 433 10.44 -21.70 15.33
N LYS A 434 9.41 -21.03 15.87
CA LYS A 434 8.25 -21.67 16.51
C LYS A 434 7.43 -22.51 15.52
N ASN A 435 7.21 -21.98 14.32
CA ASN A 435 6.35 -22.59 13.31
C ASN A 435 7.13 -23.46 12.30
N PHE A 436 8.44 -23.66 12.50
CA PHE A 436 9.33 -24.48 11.68
C PHE A 436 9.36 -24.05 10.20
N VAL A 437 9.43 -22.74 9.96
CA VAL A 437 9.24 -22.16 8.62
C VAL A 437 10.41 -22.52 7.69
N GLN A 438 10.08 -23.08 6.54
CA GLN A 438 11.05 -23.59 5.55
C GLN A 438 10.86 -22.93 4.19
N VAL A 439 11.86 -22.15 3.79
CA VAL A 439 12.00 -21.54 2.46
C VAL A 439 13.42 -21.84 1.97
N PRO A 440 13.60 -22.81 1.07
CA PRO A 440 14.89 -23.15 0.46
C PRO A 440 15.49 -21.98 -0.31
N ASP A 441 16.82 -21.90 -0.33
CA ASP A 441 17.60 -20.92 -1.09
C ASP A 441 18.36 -21.54 -2.28
N ASP A 442 18.37 -22.88 -2.38
CA ASP A 442 19.07 -23.71 -3.36
C ASP A 442 18.26 -23.98 -4.65
N PHE A 443 17.56 -22.95 -5.16
CA PHE A 443 16.81 -22.99 -6.41
C PHE A 443 17.54 -22.32 -7.58
N ASP A 444 17.25 -22.80 -8.78
CA ASP A 444 17.78 -22.26 -10.03
C ASP A 444 16.97 -21.04 -10.50
N VAL A 445 17.65 -19.96 -10.88
CA VAL A 445 17.01 -18.77 -11.46
C VAL A 445 17.00 -18.94 -12.99
N PRO A 446 15.83 -18.99 -13.65
CA PRO A 446 15.75 -19.21 -15.09
C PRO A 446 16.52 -18.14 -15.89
N GLU A 447 17.25 -18.56 -16.92
CA GLU A 447 17.91 -17.62 -17.81
C GLU A 447 16.90 -16.88 -18.67
N VAL A 448 17.03 -15.55 -18.71
CA VAL A 448 16.23 -14.67 -19.55
C VAL A 448 16.96 -14.40 -20.85
N THR A 449 16.33 -14.73 -21.97
CA THR A 449 16.90 -14.46 -23.30
C THR A 449 16.77 -12.98 -23.66
N GLN A 450 17.68 -12.51 -24.53
CA GLN A 450 17.61 -11.15 -25.07
C GLN A 450 16.29 -10.92 -25.84
N GLU A 451 15.78 -11.95 -26.53
CA GLU A 451 14.51 -11.90 -27.24
C GLU A 451 13.32 -11.64 -26.30
N GLN A 452 13.25 -12.31 -25.14
CA GLN A 452 12.21 -12.07 -24.13
C GLN A 452 12.25 -10.63 -23.60
N LEU A 453 13.44 -10.07 -23.38
CA LEU A 453 13.60 -8.67 -22.96
C LEU A 453 13.12 -7.68 -24.02
N ASP A 454 13.40 -7.94 -25.30
CA ASP A 454 13.03 -7.04 -26.38
C ASP A 454 11.54 -7.17 -26.77
N GLN A 455 10.95 -8.37 -26.67
CA GLN A 455 9.49 -8.57 -26.73
C GLN A 455 8.77 -7.79 -25.62
N MET A 456 9.26 -7.85 -24.38
CA MET A 456 8.69 -7.11 -23.24
C MET A 456 8.77 -5.59 -23.44
N LYS A 457 9.91 -5.04 -23.90
CA LYS A 457 10.02 -3.60 -24.22
C LYS A 457 8.97 -3.17 -25.25
N LYS A 458 8.84 -3.94 -26.33
CA LYS A 458 7.85 -3.69 -27.39
C LYS A 458 6.42 -3.72 -26.86
N GLN A 459 6.11 -4.63 -25.94
CA GLN A 459 4.79 -4.70 -25.30
C GLN A 459 4.53 -3.50 -24.36
N GLN A 460 5.54 -3.04 -23.60
CA GLN A 460 5.43 -1.83 -22.78
C GLN A 460 5.28 -0.56 -23.63
N GLU A 461 6.03 -0.44 -24.73
CA GLU A 461 5.87 0.65 -25.70
C GLU A 461 4.47 0.67 -26.31
N GLN A 462 3.92 -0.50 -26.67
CA GLN A 462 2.55 -0.63 -27.17
C GLN A 462 1.50 -0.24 -26.12
N GLN A 463 1.66 -0.65 -24.86
CA GLN A 463 0.77 -0.22 -23.77
C GLN A 463 0.84 1.30 -23.53
N MET A 464 2.05 1.89 -23.55
CA MET A 464 2.18 3.35 -23.43
C MET A 464 1.57 4.09 -24.62
N GLN A 465 1.67 3.57 -25.84
CA GLN A 465 1.01 4.14 -27.01
C GLN A 465 -0.52 4.03 -26.91
N GLN A 466 -1.05 2.92 -26.40
CA GLN A 466 -2.50 2.75 -26.17
C GLN A 466 -3.03 3.69 -25.07
N MET A 467 -2.25 3.95 -24.01
CA MET A 467 -2.62 4.93 -22.96
C MET A 467 -2.46 6.39 -23.41
N GLN A 468 -1.69 6.67 -24.47
CA GLN A 468 -1.50 8.00 -25.05
C GLN A 468 -2.44 8.29 -26.24
N ALA A 469 -3.17 7.29 -26.73
CA ALA A 469 -4.20 7.50 -27.73
C ALA A 469 -5.32 8.37 -27.13
N PRO A 470 -5.69 9.52 -27.76
CA PRO A 470 -6.79 10.33 -27.26
C PRO A 470 -8.09 9.52 -27.30
N GLN A 471 -8.80 9.48 -26.17
CA GLN A 471 -10.12 8.85 -26.09
C GLN A 471 -11.07 9.58 -27.06
N GLY A 472 -11.35 8.95 -28.20
CA GLY A 472 -12.26 9.50 -29.20
C GLY A 472 -13.66 9.64 -28.61
N ALA A 473 -14.26 10.82 -28.77
CA ALA A 473 -15.65 11.04 -28.36
C ALA A 473 -16.59 10.05 -29.11
N PRO A 474 -17.67 9.59 -28.47
CA PRO A 474 -18.65 8.72 -29.13
C PRO A 474 -19.27 9.45 -30.33
N GLY A 475 -19.41 8.74 -31.44
CA GLY A 475 -19.77 9.36 -32.73
C GLY A 475 -21.19 9.91 -32.77
N GLU A 476 -21.33 11.17 -33.19
CA GLU A 476 -22.57 11.68 -33.77
C GLU A 476 -22.63 11.32 -35.27
N GLY A 477 -23.83 10.98 -35.74
CA GLY A 477 -24.06 10.33 -37.03
C GLY A 477 -24.08 11.25 -38.25
N ASP A 478 -24.38 10.65 -39.40
CA ASP A 478 -24.34 11.25 -40.73
C ASP A 478 -25.06 12.60 -40.85
N ALA A 479 -24.30 13.62 -41.26
CA ALA A 479 -24.84 14.82 -41.89
C ALA A 479 -23.88 15.29 -43.02
N PRO A 480 -24.34 15.41 -44.28
CA PRO A 480 -23.50 15.90 -45.36
C PRO A 480 -23.21 17.42 -45.20
N PRO A 481 -22.05 17.91 -45.65
CA PRO A 481 -21.63 19.28 -45.39
C PRO A 481 -22.51 20.30 -46.13
N PRO A 482 -22.93 21.41 -45.48
CA PRO A 482 -23.65 22.47 -46.15
C PRO A 482 -22.71 23.22 -47.10
N THR A 483 -22.94 23.08 -48.41
CA THR A 483 -22.39 24.00 -49.41
C THR A 483 -23.03 25.37 -49.25
N VAL A 484 -22.26 26.47 -49.33
CA VAL A 484 -22.55 27.63 -50.20
C VAL A 484 -21.44 28.70 -50.23
N LYS A 485 -20.94 28.93 -51.45
CA LYS A 485 -20.40 30.17 -52.06
C LYS A 485 -19.25 30.96 -51.40
N LYS A 486 -18.10 30.91 -52.10
CA LYS A 486 -17.13 32.00 -52.19
C LYS A 486 -17.78 33.34 -52.60
N VAL A 487 -17.23 34.45 -52.11
CA VAL A 487 -17.30 35.76 -52.77
C VAL A 487 -15.88 36.32 -52.82
N ASP A 488 -15.39 36.61 -54.02
CA ASP A 488 -14.04 37.11 -54.30
C ASP A 488 -13.95 38.65 -54.24
N PRO A 489 -12.74 39.25 -54.14
CA PRO A 489 -12.55 40.56 -53.50
C PRO A 489 -12.54 41.75 -54.47
N ALA A 490 -12.93 42.93 -53.98
CA ALA A 490 -12.69 44.20 -54.69
C ALA A 490 -12.50 45.44 -53.79
N LYS A 491 -11.37 46.12 -54.03
CA LYS A 491 -11.08 47.56 -53.84
C LYS A 491 -10.82 48.15 -52.43
N ALA A 492 -9.54 48.54 -52.29
CA ALA A 492 -9.07 49.89 -51.98
C ALA A 492 -8.98 50.36 -50.50
N ALA A 493 -7.73 50.38 -50.02
CA ALA A 493 -7.22 51.44 -49.16
C ALA A 493 -6.79 52.67 -50.03
N PRO A 494 -6.35 53.82 -49.47
CA PRO A 494 -6.29 54.23 -48.07
C PRO A 494 -6.89 55.64 -47.79
N LYS A 495 -7.00 56.03 -46.50
CA LYS A 495 -6.40 57.29 -45.98
C LYS A 495 -6.64 57.47 -44.47
N ALA A 496 -5.62 57.94 -43.78
CA ALA A 496 -5.74 58.48 -42.43
C ALA A 496 -6.21 59.94 -42.46
N ALA A 497 -6.99 60.34 -41.45
CA ALA A 497 -7.18 61.72 -41.04
C ALA A 497 -7.53 61.77 -39.54
N GLU A 498 -7.07 62.82 -38.87
CA GLU A 498 -6.94 62.94 -37.41
C GLU A 498 -8.18 63.59 -36.73
N PRO A 499 -8.18 63.90 -35.40
CA PRO A 499 -9.37 63.73 -34.57
C PRO A 499 -10.24 64.99 -34.45
N LYS A 500 -11.47 64.82 -33.93
CA LYS A 500 -12.21 65.90 -33.27
C LYS A 500 -12.82 65.47 -31.95
N LYS A 501 -12.41 66.16 -30.88
CA LYS A 501 -13.14 66.24 -29.62
C LYS A 501 -14.52 66.87 -29.86
N LYS A 502 -15.52 66.45 -29.08
CA LYS A 502 -16.26 67.33 -28.19
C LYS A 502 -16.64 66.56 -26.94
#